data_AF-A0A961HEI7-F1
#
_entry.id   AF-A0A961HEI7-F1
#
_cell.length_a   1.000
_cell.length_b   1.000
_cell.length_c   1.000
_cell.angle_alpha   90.00
_cell.angle_beta   90.00
_cell.angle_gamma   90.00
#
_symmetry.space_group_name_H-M   'P 1'
#
loop_
_entity.id
_entity.type
_entity.pdbx_description
1 polymer ?
#
loop_
_entity_poly.entity_id
_entity_poly.type
_entity_poly.pdbx_seq_one_letter_code
_entity_poly.pdbx_strand_id
1 'polypeptide(L)' 'MAIAAPAAANPPDCDSQDGSACGTVEGDGATGSIPGGPSGTAGPDLVEGSIPGGPSGQVTPDDVSGCVPGVGCLNIPR' A
#
# COMPACT_ATOMS: atom_id res chain seq x y z
N MET A 1 30.44 6.30 -0.85
CA MET A 1 30.07 4.87 -0.94
C MET A 1 28.96 4.65 0.08
N ALA A 2 27.70 4.62 -0.36
CA ALA A 2 26.55 4.37 0.51
C ALA A 2 26.10 2.92 0.31
N ILE A 3 26.03 2.15 1.39
CA ILE A 3 25.55 0.77 1.38
C ILE A 3 24.03 0.77 1.56
N ALA A 4 23.30 0.14 0.63
CA ALA A 4 21.86 -0.04 0.72
C ALA A 4 21.50 -1.00 1.87
N ALA A 5 20.41 -0.70 2.59
CA ALA A 5 19.86 -1.57 3.63
C ALA A 5 19.37 -2.91 3.05
N PRO A 6 19.37 -4.00 3.82
CA PRO A 6 18.95 -5.30 3.30
C PRO A 6 17.43 -5.36 3.09
N ALA A 7 17.04 -5.86 1.92
CA ALA A 7 15.74 -6.43 1.60
C ALA A 7 15.16 -7.29 2.75
N ALA A 8 13.92 -7.02 3.17
CA ALA A 8 13.29 -7.66 4.33
C ALA A 8 12.46 -8.93 4.01
N ALA A 9 13.03 -10.13 3.98
CA ALA A 9 12.43 -11.42 3.57
C ALA A 9 10.89 -11.65 3.66
N ASN A 10 10.42 -12.39 2.66
CA ASN A 10 9.07 -12.43 2.15
C ASN A 10 8.29 -13.71 2.58
N PRO A 11 6.94 -13.68 2.65
CA PRO A 11 6.11 -14.87 2.86
C PRO A 11 6.27 -15.98 1.78
N PRO A 12 6.03 -17.27 2.07
CA PRO A 12 6.36 -18.40 1.18
C PRO A 12 5.60 -18.46 -0.17
N ASP A 13 4.47 -17.77 -0.27
CA ASP A 13 3.61 -17.57 -1.45
C ASP A 13 3.39 -16.07 -1.75
N CYS A 14 4.11 -15.23 -1.01
CA CYS A 14 4.26 -13.80 -1.20
C CYS A 14 5.77 -13.51 -1.11
N ASP A 15 6.56 -14.20 -1.94
CA ASP A 15 8.00 -13.96 -2.10
C ASP A 15 8.27 -13.24 -3.40
N SER A 16 8.48 -11.93 -3.34
CA SER A 16 9.39 -11.30 -4.29
C SER A 16 10.72 -12.05 -4.19
N GLN A 17 11.07 -12.75 -5.26
CA GLN A 17 12.07 -13.83 -5.38
C GLN A 17 13.48 -13.52 -4.82
N ASP A 18 13.72 -12.29 -4.36
CA ASP A 18 14.92 -11.74 -3.74
C ASP A 18 14.93 -11.77 -2.19
N GLY A 19 13.81 -12.11 -1.53
CA GLY A 19 13.70 -12.07 -0.07
C GLY A 19 13.63 -10.63 0.49
N SER A 20 12.85 -9.75 -0.14
CA SER A 20 12.31 -8.50 0.43
C SER A 20 10.97 -8.75 1.13
N ALA A 21 10.19 -7.77 1.60
CA ALA A 21 8.85 -8.04 2.17
C ALA A 21 7.84 -8.01 1.02
N CYS A 22 6.56 -8.39 1.24
CA CYS A 22 5.52 -8.36 0.19
C CYS A 22 5.06 -6.91 -0.13
N GLY A 23 6.03 -6.01 -0.05
CA GLY A 23 6.06 -4.63 -0.42
C GLY A 23 7.48 -4.07 -0.52
N THR A 24 7.69 -3.13 -1.44
CA THR A 24 8.93 -2.38 -1.64
C THR A 24 8.91 -1.12 -0.79
N VAL A 25 10.06 -0.74 -0.26
CA VAL A 25 10.27 0.56 0.40
C VAL A 25 11.29 1.32 -0.43
N GLU A 26 10.89 2.45 -1.00
CA GLU A 26 11.72 3.26 -1.89
C GLU A 26 11.62 4.74 -1.50
N GLY A 27 12.76 5.33 -1.15
CA GLY A 27 12.81 6.72 -0.67
C GLY A 27 11.95 6.92 0.59
N ASP A 28 11.04 7.88 0.54
CA ASP A 28 10.11 8.22 1.63
C ASP A 28 8.79 7.42 1.56
N GLY A 29 8.72 6.37 0.74
CA GLY A 29 7.50 5.60 0.52
C GLY A 29 7.65 4.09 0.53
N ALA A 30 6.52 3.40 0.53
CA ALA A 30 6.39 1.96 0.47
C ALA A 30 5.15 1.53 -0.33
N THR A 31 5.23 0.41 -1.05
CA THR A 31 4.10 -0.20 -1.78
C THR A 31 4.04 -1.67 -1.44
N GLY A 32 2.88 -2.29 -1.29
CA GLY A 32 2.76 -3.73 -1.05
C GLY A 32 1.46 -4.34 -1.54
N SER A 33 1.47 -5.63 -1.83
CA SER A 33 0.31 -6.34 -2.37
C SER A 33 0.36 -7.83 -2.10
N ILE A 34 -0.78 -8.38 -1.65
CA ILE A 34 -0.97 -9.82 -1.45
C ILE A 34 -1.78 -10.39 -2.62
N PRO A 35 -1.33 -11.46 -3.30
CA PRO A 35 -2.11 -12.10 -4.36
C PRO A 35 -3.51 -12.52 -3.92
N GLY A 36 -4.54 -12.05 -4.63
CA GLY A 36 -5.95 -12.28 -4.28
C GLY A 36 -6.42 -11.56 -3.00
N GLY A 37 -5.53 -10.82 -2.35
CA GLY A 37 -5.75 -10.11 -1.10
C GLY A 37 -5.52 -8.61 -1.25
N PRO A 38 -5.30 -7.90 -0.13
CA PRO A 38 -5.19 -6.45 -0.12
C PRO A 38 -3.91 -5.94 -0.78
N SER A 39 -3.97 -4.70 -1.27
CA SER A 39 -2.83 -3.94 -1.79
C SER A 39 -2.87 -2.50 -1.28
N GLY A 40 -1.73 -1.83 -1.28
CA GLY A 40 -1.65 -0.42 -0.94
C GLY A 40 -0.27 0.19 -1.13
N THR A 41 -0.26 1.52 -1.12
CA THR A 41 0.91 2.37 -1.28
C THR A 41 0.88 3.44 -0.19
N ALA A 42 2.03 3.81 0.35
CA ALA A 42 2.18 4.89 1.30
C ALA A 42 3.41 5.72 0.91
N GLY A 43 3.21 6.98 0.55
CA GLY A 43 4.27 7.95 0.25
C GLY A 43 3.91 9.31 0.82
N PRO A 44 4.79 10.31 0.63
CA PRO A 44 4.61 11.64 1.21
C PRO A 44 3.34 12.36 0.74
N ASP A 45 2.94 12.14 -0.51
CA ASP A 45 1.79 12.81 -1.12
C ASP A 45 0.54 11.94 -1.23
N LEU A 46 0.67 10.63 -0.98
CA LEU A 46 -0.42 9.68 -1.18
C LEU A 46 -0.25 8.46 -0.30
N VAL A 47 -1.29 8.15 0.48
CA VAL A 47 -1.47 6.85 1.10
C VAL A 47 -2.76 6.26 0.56
N GLU A 48 -2.71 5.11 -0.09
CA GLU A 48 -3.86 4.44 -0.67
C GLU A 48 -3.85 2.94 -0.41
N GLY A 49 -5.04 2.34 -0.42
CA GLY A 49 -5.18 0.90 -0.21
C GLY A 49 -6.53 0.38 -0.67
N SER A 50 -6.54 -0.90 -1.01
CA SER A 50 -7.75 -1.58 -1.45
C SER A 50 -7.77 -3.05 -1.03
N ILE A 51 -8.98 -3.55 -0.80
CA ILE A 51 -9.24 -4.96 -0.57
C ILE A 51 -10.16 -5.45 -1.70
N PRO A 52 -9.82 -6.51 -2.46
CA PRO A 52 -10.70 -7.06 -3.48
C PRO A 52 -12.08 -7.41 -2.92
N GLY A 53 -13.14 -6.82 -3.51
CA GLY A 53 -14.53 -6.97 -3.05
C GLY A 53 -14.85 -6.28 -1.71
N GLY A 54 -13.87 -5.62 -1.10
CA GLY A 54 -13.95 -4.94 0.18
C GLY A 54 -13.69 -3.44 0.06
N PRO A 55 -13.34 -2.79 1.17
CA PRO A 55 -13.13 -1.35 1.20
C PRO A 55 -11.89 -0.92 0.42
N SER A 56 -11.93 0.33 -0.06
CA SER A 56 -10.79 1.04 -0.62
C SER A 56 -10.76 2.46 -0.08
N GLY A 57 -9.60 3.09 -0.13
CA GLY A 57 -9.47 4.49 0.24
C GLY A 57 -8.09 5.04 0.00
N GLN A 58 -8.01 6.35 0.06
CA GLN A 58 -6.82 7.13 -0.24
C GLN A 58 -6.81 8.44 0.52
N VAL A 59 -5.61 8.92 0.82
CA VAL A 59 -5.31 10.11 1.60
C VAL A 59 -4.25 10.88 0.84
N THR A 60 -4.52 12.15 0.57
CA THR A 60 -3.55 13.12 0.06
C THR A 60 -3.43 14.27 1.06
N PRO A 61 -2.50 15.22 0.85
CA PRO A 61 -2.45 16.44 1.65
C PRO A 61 -3.77 17.25 1.64
N ASP A 62 -4.54 17.17 0.55
CA ASP A 62 -5.72 18.00 0.32
C ASP A 62 -7.06 17.28 0.56
N ASP A 63 -7.09 15.95 0.55
CA ASP A 63 -8.33 15.18 0.68
C ASP A 63 -8.14 13.82 1.33
N VAL A 64 -9.21 13.33 1.96
CA VAL A 64 -9.34 11.95 2.40
C VAL A 64 -10.58 11.34 1.77
N SER A 65 -10.42 10.23 1.06
CA SER A 65 -11.53 9.52 0.44
C SER A 65 -11.51 8.03 0.72
N GLY A 66 -12.71 7.43 0.72
CA GLY A 66 -12.88 6.00 0.94
C GLY A 66 -14.24 5.49 0.50
N CYS A 67 -14.27 4.23 0.11
CA CYS A 67 -15.47 3.53 -0.33
C CYS A 67 -15.56 2.17 0.33
N VAL A 68 -16.76 1.82 0.79
CA VAL A 68 -17.09 0.47 1.25
C VAL A 68 -18.21 -0.06 0.36
N PRO A 69 -17.98 -1.11 -0.44
CA PRO A 69 -19.01 -1.72 -1.26
C PRO A 69 -20.24 -2.10 -0.42
N GLY A 70 -21.43 -1.73 -0.92
CA GLY A 70 -22.69 -1.99 -0.23
C GLY A 70 -23.04 -1.04 0.92
N VAL A 71 -22.14 -0.13 1.32
CA VAL A 71 -22.40 0.89 2.36
C VAL A 71 -22.39 2.29 1.78
N GLY A 72 -21.36 2.63 0.99
CA GLY A 72 -21.23 3.94 0.35
C GLY A 72 -19.79 4.47 0.33
N CYS A 73 -19.65 5.67 -0.22
CA CYS A 73 -18.36 6.37 -0.32
C CYS A 73 -18.42 7.71 0.42
N LEU A 74 -17.26 8.14 0.91
CA LEU A 74 -17.08 9.42 1.57
C LEU A 74 -15.81 10.10 1.03
N ASN A 75 -15.88 11.42 0.82
CA ASN A 75 -14.75 12.29 0.52
C ASN A 75 -14.78 13.45 1.53
N ILE A 76 -13.62 13.80 2.09
CA ILE A 76 -13.45 14.83 3.10
C ILE A 76 -12.31 15.76 2.64
N PRO A 77 -12.64 16.88 1.97
CA PRO A 77 -11.64 17.84 1.55
C PRO A 77 -11.08 18.61 2.76
N ARG A 78 -9.82 19.03 2.69
CA ARG A 78 -9.10 19.82 3.69
C ARG A 78 -8.69 21.21 3.21
#